data_AF-A0A6N2C5N8-F1
#
_entry.id   AF-A0A6N2C5N8-F1
#
_cell.length_a   1.000
_cell.length_b   1.000
_cell.length_c   1.000
_cell.angle_alpha   90.00
_cell.angle_beta   90.00
_cell.angle_gamma   90.00
#
_symmetry.space_group_name_H-M   'P 1'
#
loop_
_entity.id
_entity.type
_entity.pdbx_description
1 polymer ?
#
loop_
_entity_poly.entity_id
_entity_poly.type
_entity_poly.pdbx_seq_one_letter_code
_entity_poly.pdbx_strand_id
1 'polypeptide(L)'
;MKKLMDNKALVRHLSACETMGSATCICTDKTGTLTTNRMVVNKIWICEKTKKVETDAGGDAVTLNIRESEMTLLLQAIFHNTVAEVVKDKGGKKSIIGTPTESAILEYGLLLGGDIDKQRRGCKLLKVEPFNSE
;
A
#
# COMPACT_ATOMS: atom_id res chain seq x y z
N MET A 1 -2.64 11.06 -33.15
CA MET A 1 -3.35 11.68 -32.02
C MET A 1 -4.33 10.71 -31.36
N LYS A 2 -5.38 10.21 -32.06
CA LYS A 2 -6.30 9.18 -31.51
C LYS A 2 -5.56 8.03 -30.80
N LYS A 3 -4.60 7.40 -31.48
CA LYS A 3 -3.77 6.33 -30.90
C LYS A 3 -3.06 6.70 -29.58
N LEU A 4 -2.56 7.94 -29.41
CA LEU A 4 -1.90 8.34 -28.16
C LEU A 4 -2.92 8.57 -27.04
N MET A 5 -4.07 9.17 -27.39
CA MET A 5 -5.18 9.37 -26.47
C MET A 5 -5.79 8.05 -26.01
N ASP A 6 -5.90 7.06 -26.91
CA ASP A 6 -6.33 5.69 -26.60
C ASP A 6 -5.37 5.01 -25.60
N ASN A 7 -4.09 5.38 -25.63
CA ASN A 7 -3.07 4.95 -24.67
C ASN A 7 -2.97 5.84 -23.41
N LYS A 8 -4.00 6.64 -23.12
CA LYS A 8 -4.05 7.56 -21.97
C LYS A 8 -2.96 8.65 -21.98
N ALA A 9 -2.34 8.93 -23.14
CA ALA A 9 -1.38 10.01 -23.32
C ALA A 9 -2.04 11.21 -24.02
N LEU A 10 -2.45 12.20 -23.23
CA LEU A 10 -3.07 13.43 -23.74
C LEU A 10 -2.00 14.38 -24.30
N VAL A 11 -2.06 14.66 -25.60
CA VAL A 11 -1.18 15.64 -26.27
C VAL A 11 -1.90 16.98 -26.40
N ARG A 12 -1.39 18.02 -25.72
CA ARG A 12 -1.95 19.38 -25.77
C ARG A 12 -1.41 20.22 -26.93
N HIS A 13 -0.14 20.01 -27.30
CA HIS A 13 0.53 20.72 -28.40
C HIS A 13 1.06 19.69 -29.41
N LEU A 14 0.75 19.87 -30.70
CA LEU A 14 1.16 18.93 -31.75
C LEU A 14 2.68 18.80 -31.87
N SER A 15 3.43 19.88 -31.67
CA SER A 15 4.90 19.89 -31.71
C SER A 15 5.53 18.99 -30.63
N ALA A 16 4.83 18.72 -29.53
CA ALA A 16 5.35 17.87 -28.47
C ALA A 16 5.60 16.41 -28.93
N CYS A 17 4.85 15.93 -29.92
CA CYS A 17 5.08 14.60 -30.50
C CYS A 17 6.45 14.51 -31.20
N GLU A 18 6.83 15.57 -31.91
CA GLU A 18 8.11 15.65 -32.61
C GLU A 18 9.26 15.80 -31.61
N THR A 19 9.10 16.71 -30.62
CA THR A 19 10.09 16.90 -29.55
C THR A 19 10.37 15.61 -28.77
N MET A 20 9.34 14.84 -28.44
CA MET A 20 9.52 13.56 -27.73
C MET A 20 10.23 12.51 -28.59
N GLY A 21 9.99 12.50 -29.91
CA GLY A 21 10.65 11.58 -30.85
C GLY A 21 12.15 11.88 -31.05
N SER A 22 12.57 13.14 -30.87
CA SER A 22 13.96 13.57 -31.00
C SER A 22 14.69 13.72 -29.65
N ALA A 23 14.02 13.44 -28.53
CA ALA A 23 14.62 13.56 -27.21
C ALA A 23 15.72 12.51 -26.99
N THR A 24 16.89 12.94 -26.54
CA THR A 24 18.03 12.07 -26.20
C THR A 24 18.26 11.91 -24.69
N CYS A 25 17.60 12.74 -23.88
CA CYS A 25 17.67 12.71 -22.41
C CYS A 25 16.27 12.91 -21.83
N ILE A 26 15.93 12.12 -20.80
CA ILE A 26 14.67 12.22 -20.06
C ILE A 26 14.99 12.57 -18.61
N CYS A 27 14.67 13.79 -18.21
CA CYS A 27 14.71 14.21 -16.81
C CYS A 27 13.38 13.85 -16.16
N THR A 28 13.38 12.82 -15.31
CA THR A 28 12.17 12.37 -14.59
C THR A 28 12.25 12.74 -13.13
N ASP A 29 11.11 13.14 -12.56
CA ASP A 29 10.94 13.14 -11.11
C ASP A 29 10.79 11.70 -10.60
N LYS A 30 11.11 11.46 -9.33
CA LYS A 30 10.95 10.17 -8.67
C LYS A 30 9.52 9.99 -8.17
N THR A 31 9.03 10.92 -7.36
CA THR A 31 7.81 10.73 -6.57
C THR A 31 6.58 11.04 -7.41
N GLY A 32 5.67 10.08 -7.55
CA GLY A 32 4.46 10.25 -8.38
C GLY A 32 4.69 10.12 -9.89
N THR A 33 5.95 9.93 -10.32
CA THR A 33 6.30 9.62 -11.72
C THR A 33 6.94 8.24 -11.84
N LEU A 34 8.12 8.01 -11.24
CA LEU A 34 8.73 6.67 -11.18
C LEU A 34 8.08 5.79 -10.11
N THR A 35 7.64 6.40 -9.01
CA THR A 35 6.93 5.72 -7.92
C THR A 35 5.46 6.13 -7.89
N THR A 36 4.62 5.28 -7.31
CA THR A 36 3.17 5.53 -7.19
C THR A 36 2.79 6.55 -6.12
N ASN A 37 3.78 7.25 -5.53
CA ASN A 37 3.60 8.13 -4.37
C ASN A 37 2.77 7.49 -3.23
N ARG A 38 2.96 6.18 -3.04
CA ARG A 38 2.25 5.37 -2.06
C ARG A 38 3.25 4.56 -1.25
N MET A 39 3.16 4.66 0.07
CA MET A 39 3.95 3.83 0.97
C MET A 39 3.40 2.40 0.97
N VAL A 40 4.28 1.41 0.89
CA VAL A 40 3.96 -0.01 0.93
C VAL A 40 4.99 -0.75 1.78
N VAL A 41 4.58 -1.82 2.46
CA VAL A 41 5.53 -2.69 3.18
C VAL A 41 6.33 -3.47 2.15
N ASN A 42 7.65 -3.26 2.10
CA ASN A 42 8.54 -3.89 1.11
C ASN A 42 9.20 -5.18 1.63
N LYS A 43 9.55 -5.22 2.92
CA LYS A 43 10.20 -6.37 3.57
C LYS A 43 9.69 -6.51 5.00
N ILE A 44 9.65 -7.74 5.47
CA ILE A 44 9.39 -8.07 6.87
C ILE A 44 10.54 -8.90 7.42
N TRP A 45 10.71 -8.83 8.74
CA TRP A 45 11.57 -9.74 9.48
C TRP A 45 10.75 -10.41 10.58
N ILE A 46 10.60 -11.73 10.50
CA ILE A 46 9.77 -12.53 11.42
C ILE A 46 10.37 -13.92 11.53
N CYS A 47 10.33 -14.52 12.73
CA CYS A 47 10.93 -15.84 13.00
C CYS A 47 12.37 -15.95 12.48
N GLU A 48 13.20 -14.92 12.75
CA GLU A 48 14.60 -14.81 12.32
C GLU A 48 14.83 -14.83 10.80
N LYS A 49 13.77 -14.71 9.99
CA LYS A 49 13.84 -14.74 8.54
C LYS A 49 13.40 -13.41 7.96
N THR A 50 14.17 -12.93 6.98
CA THR A 50 13.77 -11.78 6.16
C THR A 50 12.98 -12.26 4.96
N LYS A 51 11.82 -11.66 4.72
CA LYS A 51 11.01 -11.96 3.54
C LYS A 51 10.65 -10.67 2.80
N LYS A 52 10.82 -10.67 1.49
CA LYS A 52 10.35 -9.59 0.63
C LYS A 52 8.84 -9.75 0.43
N VAL A 53 8.11 -8.65 0.52
CA VAL A 53 6.68 -8.62 0.22
C VAL A 53 6.55 -8.43 -1.29
N GLU A 54 6.18 -9.50 -1.98
CA GLU A 54 5.88 -9.45 -3.40
C GLU A 54 4.38 -9.21 -3.54
N THR A 55 4.02 -7.97 -3.86
CA THR A 55 2.69 -7.66 -4.36
C THR A 55 2.76 -7.79 -5.88
N ASP A 56 2.56 -9.00 -6.38
CA ASP A 56 2.26 -9.13 -7.80
C ASP A 56 0.96 -8.36 -8.06
N ALA A 57 0.90 -7.66 -9.20
CA ALA A 57 -0.18 -6.74 -9.57
C ALA A 57 -1.59 -7.39 -9.66
N GLY A 58 -1.74 -8.66 -9.23
CA GLY A 58 -2.97 -9.44 -9.18
C GLY A 58 -3.59 -9.63 -7.79
N GLY A 59 -2.98 -9.13 -6.70
CA GLY A 59 -3.61 -9.19 -5.37
C GLY A 59 -3.64 -10.59 -4.73
N ASP A 60 -2.70 -11.47 -5.11
CA ASP A 60 -2.55 -12.76 -4.45
C ASP A 60 -2.04 -12.59 -3.02
N ALA A 61 -2.58 -13.43 -2.12
CA ALA A 61 -2.27 -13.42 -0.70
C ALA A 61 -0.77 -13.65 -0.48
N VAL A 62 -0.14 -12.77 0.31
CA VAL A 62 1.26 -12.95 0.71
C VAL A 62 1.33 -14.15 1.66
N THR A 63 1.72 -15.31 1.15
CA THR A 63 1.81 -16.52 1.97
C THR A 63 3.06 -16.46 2.85
N LEU A 64 2.91 -16.26 4.16
CA LEU A 64 4.02 -16.40 5.11
C LEU A 64 4.12 -17.87 5.56
N ASN A 65 5.29 -18.49 5.42
CA ASN A 65 5.55 -19.83 5.95
C ASN A 65 5.93 -19.72 7.43
N ILE A 66 4.97 -19.34 8.26
CA ILE A 66 5.06 -19.20 9.72
C ILE A 66 3.93 -20.00 10.37
N ARG A 67 4.03 -20.32 11.67
CA ARG A 67 2.95 -21.04 12.35
C ARG A 67 1.78 -20.09 12.57
N GLU A 68 0.60 -20.69 12.75
CA GLU A 68 -0.66 -19.94 12.96
C GLU A 68 -0.60 -19.01 14.17
N SER A 69 0.13 -19.40 15.23
CA SER A 69 0.39 -18.58 16.41
C SER A 69 1.12 -17.28 16.07
N GLU A 70 2.17 -17.34 15.23
CA GLU A 70 2.93 -16.15 14.84
C GLU A 70 2.13 -15.26 13.89
N MET A 71 1.36 -15.89 12.98
CA MET A 71 0.46 -15.16 12.10
C MET A 71 -0.60 -14.39 12.90
N THR A 72 -1.18 -15.02 13.92
CA THR A 72 -2.16 -14.40 14.80
C THR A 72 -1.56 -13.22 15.56
N LEU A 73 -0.37 -13.39 16.14
CA LEU A 73 0.33 -12.33 16.86
C LEU A 73 0.67 -11.15 15.94
N LEU A 74 1.12 -11.42 14.71
CA LEU A 74 1.43 -10.39 13.72
C LEU A 74 0.18 -9.57 13.35
N LEU A 75 -0.95 -10.23 13.07
CA LEU A 75 -2.21 -9.54 12.74
C LEU A 75 -2.73 -8.73 13.93
N GLN A 76 -2.65 -9.26 15.14
CA GLN A 76 -3.01 -8.54 16.36
C GLN A 76 -2.15 -7.28 16.51
N ALA A 77 -0.84 -7.40 16.36
CA ALA A 77 0.07 -6.27 16.44
C ALA A 77 -0.26 -5.19 15.39
N ILE A 78 -0.53 -5.58 14.14
CA ILE A 78 -0.89 -4.65 13.07
C ILE A 78 -2.21 -3.91 13.37
N PHE A 79 -3.29 -4.65 13.65
CA PHE A 79 -4.63 -4.04 13.71
C PHE A 79 -4.94 -3.31 15.02
N HIS A 80 -4.23 -3.63 16.11
CA HIS A 80 -4.39 -2.92 17.39
C HIS A 80 -3.51 -1.69 17.51
N ASN A 81 -2.39 -1.60 16.77
CA ASN A 81 -1.46 -0.47 16.84
C ASN A 81 -1.57 0.48 15.64
N THR A 82 -2.64 0.39 14.85
CA THR A 82 -2.88 1.30 13.73
C THR A 82 -4.15 2.10 13.97
N VAL A 83 -4.06 3.42 13.75
CA VAL A 83 -5.22 4.32 13.76
C VAL A 83 -5.86 4.40 12.38
N ALA A 84 -5.20 3.88 11.34
CA ALA A 84 -5.76 3.85 9.99
C ALA A 84 -7.08 3.08 9.93
N GLU A 85 -7.96 3.54 9.04
CA GLU A 85 -9.31 3.00 8.86
C GLU A 85 -9.56 2.62 7.41
N VAL A 86 -10.29 1.51 7.24
CA VAL A 86 -10.79 1.10 5.92
C VAL A 86 -12.15 1.76 5.71
N VAL A 87 -12.21 2.71 4.77
CA VAL A 87 -13.46 3.36 4.37
C VAL A 87 -13.91 2.84 3.01
N LYS A 88 -15.22 2.88 2.77
CA LYS A 88 -15.81 2.61 1.45
C LYS A 88 -16.12 3.93 0.80
N ASP A 89 -15.60 4.15 -0.39
CA ASP A 89 -15.98 5.29 -1.21
C ASP A 89 -17.43 5.13 -1.74
N LYS A 90 -18.03 6.20 -2.25
CA LYS A 90 -19.39 6.22 -2.83
C LYS A 90 -19.62 5.16 -3.91
N GLY A 91 -18.55 4.75 -4.61
CA GLY A 91 -18.57 3.67 -5.59
C GLY A 91 -18.34 2.26 -5.03
N GLY A 92 -18.33 2.07 -3.70
CA GLY A 92 -18.11 0.78 -3.05
C GLY A 92 -16.65 0.30 -3.01
N LYS A 93 -15.72 1.07 -3.59
CA LYS A 93 -14.29 0.77 -3.55
C LYS A 93 -13.74 1.01 -2.14
N LYS A 94 -13.00 0.04 -1.60
CA LYS A 94 -12.28 0.19 -0.32
C LYS A 94 -11.08 1.12 -0.51
N SER A 95 -10.96 2.13 0.35
CA SER A 95 -9.78 2.96 0.51
C SER A 95 -9.35 2.99 1.97
N ILE A 96 -8.09 3.31 2.22
CA ILE A 96 -7.53 3.40 3.56
C ILE A 96 -7.24 4.87 3.87
N ILE A 97 -7.70 5.35 5.02
CA ILE A 97 -7.42 6.69 5.52
C ILE A 97 -6.53 6.55 6.76
N GLY A 98 -5.40 7.26 6.77
CA GLY A 98 -4.44 7.27 7.86
C GLY A 98 -3.14 7.94 7.41
N THR A 99 -2.13 7.95 8.28
CA THR A 99 -0.79 8.36 7.85
C THR A 99 -0.25 7.40 6.78
N PRO A 100 0.69 7.82 5.91
CA PRO A 100 1.22 6.95 4.86
C PRO A 100 1.78 5.63 5.40
N THR A 101 2.46 5.66 6.54
CA THR A 101 3.04 4.48 7.18
C THR A 101 1.98 3.55 7.76
N GLU A 102 1.02 4.09 8.52
CA GLU A 102 -0.07 3.29 9.08
C GLU A 102 -0.93 2.67 7.98
N SER A 103 -1.20 3.42 6.92
CA SER A 103 -1.98 2.93 5.78
C SER A 103 -1.29 1.76 5.08
N ALA A 104 0.04 1.83 4.93
CA ALA A 104 0.85 0.76 4.36
C ALA A 104 0.84 -0.51 5.23
N ILE A 105 0.98 -0.34 6.55
CA ILE A 105 0.96 -1.45 7.51
C ILE A 105 -0.43 -2.09 7.58
N LEU A 106 -1.49 -1.28 7.57
CA LEU A 106 -2.87 -1.77 7.57
C LEU A 106 -3.19 -2.53 6.29
N GLU A 107 -2.81 -1.99 5.12
CA GLU A 107 -2.95 -2.70 3.84
C GLU A 107 -2.23 -4.04 3.85
N TYR A 108 -1.02 -4.08 4.42
CA TYR A 108 -0.26 -5.31 4.55
C TYR A 108 -0.98 -6.37 5.40
N GLY A 109 -1.59 -5.97 6.53
CA GLY A 109 -2.41 -6.87 7.34
C GLY A 109 -3.63 -7.42 6.58
N LEU A 110 -4.25 -6.61 5.72
CA LEU A 110 -5.37 -7.05 4.86
C LEU A 110 -4.91 -8.03 3.77
N LEU A 111 -3.72 -7.81 3.19
CA LEU A 111 -3.11 -8.73 2.19
C LEU A 111 -2.78 -10.11 2.77
N LEU A 112 -2.53 -10.18 4.09
CA LEU A 112 -2.33 -11.43 4.81
C LEU A 112 -3.65 -12.17 5.13
N GLY A 113 -4.79 -11.65 4.65
CA GLY A 113 -6.12 -12.23 4.92
C GLY A 113 -6.70 -11.86 6.28
N GLY A 114 -6.11 -10.87 6.97
CA GLY A 114 -6.59 -10.40 8.26
C GLY A 114 -7.90 -9.62 8.16
N ASP A 115 -8.78 -9.81 9.14
CA ASP A 115 -10.02 -9.04 9.29
C ASP A 115 -9.87 -8.06 10.46
N ILE A 116 -9.82 -6.76 10.13
CA ILE A 116 -9.65 -5.68 11.10
C ILE A 116 -10.77 -5.66 12.15
N ASP A 117 -12.02 -5.88 11.72
CA ASP A 117 -13.19 -5.79 12.60
C ASP A 117 -13.23 -6.99 13.54
N LYS A 118 -12.86 -8.18 13.04
CA LYS A 118 -12.75 -9.39 13.87
C LYS A 118 -11.70 -9.20 14.97
N GLN A 119 -10.54 -8.63 14.64
CA GLN A 119 -9.44 -8.45 15.58
C GLN A 119 -9.79 -7.37 16.62
N ARG A 120 -10.28 -6.21 16.18
CA ARG A 120 -10.69 -5.12 17.08
C ARG A 120 -11.86 -5.48 18.00
N ARG A 121 -12.79 -6.34 17.58
CA ARG A 121 -13.89 -6.84 18.45
C ARG A 121 -13.44 -7.90 19.47
N GLY A 122 -12.29 -8.55 19.22
CA GLY A 122 -11.77 -9.61 20.10
C GLY A 122 -11.23 -9.11 21.43
N CYS A 123 -11.00 -7.81 21.58
CA CYS A 123 -10.53 -7.21 22.82
C CYS A 123 -11.24 -5.88 23.11
N LYS A 124 -11.30 -5.51 24.39
CA LYS A 124 -11.78 -4.20 24.81
C LYS A 124 -10.59 -3.26 24.89
N LEU A 125 -10.58 -2.22 24.05
CA LEU A 125 -9.58 -1.16 24.13
C LEU A 125 -9.78 -0.36 25.43
N LEU A 126 -8.75 -0.37 26.30
CA LEU A 126 -8.79 0.36 27.57
C LEU A 126 -8.13 1.73 27.46
N LYS A 127 -6.99 1.79 26.77
CA LYS A 127 -6.18 3.00 26.59
C LYS A 127 -5.35 2.86 25.31
N VAL A 128 -5.10 3.98 24.63
CA VAL A 128 -4.13 4.09 23.52
C VAL A 128 -3.15 5.17 23.91
N GLU A 129 -1.87 4.84 23.86
CA GLU A 129 -0.79 5.82 23.93
C GLU A 129 -0.35 6.11 22.49
N PRO A 130 -0.55 7.34 21.97
CA PRO A 130 -0.10 7.69 20.64
C PRO A 130 1.43 7.74 20.59
N PHE A 131 1.98 7.63 19.38
CA PHE A 131 3.42 7.83 19.17
C PHE A 131 3.85 9.23 19.65
N ASN A 132 4.79 9.28 20.57
CA ASN A 132 5.50 10.49 21.00
C ASN A 132 6.98 10.34 20.63
N SER A 133 7.58 11.43 20.16
CA SER A 133 9.00 11.49 19.77
C SER A 133 9.93 11.92 20.90
N GLU A 134 9.37 12.34 22.05
CA GLU A 134 10.12 12.70 23.26
C GLU A 134 10.59 11.49 24.07
#